data_AF-A0A9Q1BEJ7-F1
#
_entry.id   AF-A0A9Q1BEJ7-F1
#
_cell.length_a   1.000
_cell.length_b   1.000
_cell.length_c   1.000
_cell.angle_alpha   90.00
_cell.angle_beta   90.00
_cell.angle_gamma   90.00
#
_symmetry.space_group_name_H-M   'P 1'
#
loop_
_entity.id
_entity.type
_entity.pdbx_description
1 polymer ?
#
loop_
_entity_poly.entity_id
_entity_poly.type
_entity_poly.pdbx_seq_one_letter_code
_entity_poly.pdbx_strand_id
1 'polypeptide(L)'
;MITIGIHASLVTHIGKGSSKIEASQYDKDICVDYWWTNLLYINNLYPFPGIVGGCMGWSWYLANDMQFYILSPIFIVLLYHRRTSKLGIASVIAMCVSSVIVTATLTGYYGLPVGKSFYFYNDRLLEFPNGTGTDVTYGKPWCRIQSYMVGVFSGYFLYRHMYIKKIRMHWLVSTIGWFFAVGIMYAMLYALHGTANRDPLPQWFSAVWGGVCRTLFSMGVAWVAFACSTGYGGLINSFLSWSFWTPMARLTYCVYLLHPIIIFEFLRTKKISYHWTFPEVVYFTFANIVVSYVCALGLSLLVESPTVGIEKAMFGKKRR
;
A
#
# COMPACT_ATOMS: atom_id res chain seq x y z
N MET A 1 -3.61 -4.99 17.46
CA MET A 1 -4.09 -4.58 18.79
C MET A 1 -2.97 -4.05 19.66
N ILE A 2 -1.91 -4.83 19.89
CA ILE A 2 -0.78 -4.36 20.70
C ILE A 2 -0.13 -3.11 20.12
N THR A 3 -0.02 -3.01 18.79
CA THR A 3 0.46 -1.79 18.10
C THR A 3 -0.46 -0.57 18.29
N ILE A 4 -1.78 -0.77 18.35
CA ILE A 4 -2.73 0.31 18.68
C ILE A 4 -2.52 0.76 20.13
N GLY A 5 -2.38 -0.17 21.07
CA GLY A 5 -2.09 0.17 22.47
C GLY A 5 -0.74 0.88 22.64
N ILE A 6 0.29 0.46 21.89
CA ILE A 6 1.58 1.16 21.84
C ILE A 6 1.37 2.60 21.35
N HIS A 7 0.65 2.79 20.24
CA HIS A 7 0.41 4.10 19.65
C HIS A 7 -0.42 5.03 20.54
N ALA A 8 -1.54 4.54 21.07
CA ALA A 8 -2.50 5.36 21.82
C ALA A 8 -2.09 5.58 23.29
N SER A 9 -1.18 4.77 23.84
CA SER A 9 -0.80 4.85 25.27
C SER A 9 0.70 5.04 25.46
N LEU A 10 1.53 4.09 25.05
CA LEU A 10 2.96 4.08 25.39
C LEU A 10 3.72 5.26 24.74
N VAL A 11 3.41 5.56 23.48
CA VAL A 11 4.07 6.59 22.69
C VAL A 11 3.92 8.00 23.29
N THR A 12 2.80 8.26 23.97
CA THR A 12 2.53 9.55 24.63
C THR A 12 3.61 9.90 25.67
N HIS A 13 4.28 8.89 26.24
CA HIS A 13 5.31 9.06 27.28
C HIS A 13 6.76 9.11 26.75
N ILE A 14 7.00 8.88 25.45
CA ILE A 14 8.37 8.73 24.89
C ILE A 14 8.94 10.05 24.36
N GLY A 15 9.73 10.77 25.16
CA GLY A 15 10.40 12.03 24.73
C GLY A 15 9.53 13.29 24.90
N LYS A 16 10.13 14.47 24.65
CA LYS A 16 9.51 15.80 24.84
C LYS A 16 9.62 16.63 23.55
N GLY A 17 8.57 17.36 23.19
CA GLY A 17 8.48 18.15 21.94
C GLY A 17 7.44 19.26 22.04
N SER A 18 7.52 20.26 21.16
CA SER A 18 6.64 21.45 21.19
C SER A 18 5.20 21.14 20.79
N SER A 19 4.98 20.32 19.74
CA SER A 19 3.64 19.91 19.29
C SER A 19 3.23 18.53 19.78
N LYS A 20 4.07 17.89 20.59
CA LYS A 20 3.89 16.48 20.96
C LYS A 20 2.65 16.27 21.83
N ILE A 21 2.46 17.07 22.88
CA ILE A 21 1.39 16.85 23.88
C ILE A 21 0.02 16.93 23.21
N GLU A 22 -0.23 17.99 22.44
CA GLU A 22 -1.47 18.20 21.71
C GLU A 22 -1.73 17.08 20.70
N ALA A 23 -0.71 16.71 19.91
CA ALA A 23 -0.87 15.69 18.89
C ALA A 23 -1.03 14.27 19.49
N SER A 24 -0.37 13.97 20.60
CA SER A 24 -0.55 12.72 21.34
C SER A 24 -1.93 12.63 22.01
N GLN A 25 -2.48 13.75 22.51
CA GLN A 25 -3.85 13.80 23.04
C GLN A 25 -4.87 13.55 21.92
N TYR A 26 -4.73 14.24 20.79
CA TYR A 26 -5.58 14.03 19.61
C TYR A 26 -5.58 12.57 19.13
N ASP A 27 -4.40 11.96 18.96
CA ASP A 27 -4.29 10.57 18.53
C ASP A 27 -4.91 9.60 19.55
N LYS A 28 -4.74 9.88 20.85
CA LYS A 28 -5.32 9.07 21.92
C LYS A 28 -6.84 9.14 21.88
N ASP A 29 -7.42 10.34 21.80
CA ASP A 29 -8.87 10.54 21.83
C ASP A 29 -9.54 9.85 20.63
N ILE A 30 -8.99 10.03 19.43
CA ILE A 30 -9.45 9.31 18.22
C ILE A 30 -9.33 7.80 18.39
N CYS A 31 -8.24 7.32 18.98
CA CYS A 31 -8.06 5.89 19.18
C CYS A 31 -9.00 5.31 20.24
N VAL A 32 -9.39 6.06 21.27
CA VAL A 32 -10.40 5.61 22.24
C VAL A 32 -11.75 5.39 21.56
N ASP A 33 -12.12 6.26 20.62
CA ASP A 33 -13.42 6.19 19.95
C ASP A 33 -13.44 5.16 18.81
N TYR A 34 -12.32 4.99 18.09
CA TYR A 34 -12.29 4.24 16.82
C TYR A 34 -11.32 3.06 16.76
N TRP A 35 -10.68 2.63 17.85
CA TRP A 35 -9.79 1.44 17.84
C TRP A 35 -10.46 0.19 17.28
N TRP A 36 -11.75 0.00 17.56
CA TRP A 36 -12.53 -1.18 17.14
C TRP A 36 -12.71 -1.25 15.62
N THR A 37 -12.65 -0.13 14.90
CA THR A 37 -12.77 -0.11 13.44
C THR A 37 -11.58 -0.81 12.76
N ASN A 38 -10.41 -0.76 13.39
CA ASN A 38 -9.20 -1.46 12.96
C ASN A 38 -9.31 -2.98 13.19
N LEU A 39 -10.04 -3.42 14.23
CA LEU A 39 -10.29 -4.84 14.47
C LEU A 39 -11.19 -5.45 13.40
N LEU A 40 -12.23 -4.71 13.04
CA LEU A 40 -13.21 -5.15 12.03
C LEU A 40 -12.70 -4.92 10.60
N TYR A 41 -11.51 -4.34 10.42
CA TYR A 41 -10.95 -3.98 9.11
C TYR A 41 -11.89 -3.09 8.28
N ILE A 42 -12.54 -2.12 8.95
CA ILE A 42 -13.44 -1.13 8.33
C ILE A 42 -13.00 0.31 8.57
N ASN A 43 -11.79 0.52 9.12
CA ASN A 43 -11.23 1.84 9.40
C ASN A 43 -10.90 2.68 8.15
N ASN A 44 -11.04 2.10 6.95
CA ASN A 44 -11.00 2.80 5.66
C ASN A 44 -12.39 3.29 5.20
N LEU A 45 -13.47 2.85 5.87
CA LEU A 45 -14.86 3.19 5.56
C LEU A 45 -15.49 4.04 6.66
N TYR A 46 -15.17 3.77 7.93
CA TYR A 46 -15.76 4.41 9.10
C TYR A 46 -14.68 5.02 10.01
N PRO A 47 -14.88 6.24 10.54
CA PRO A 47 -16.02 7.14 10.30
C PRO A 47 -15.95 7.81 8.91
N PHE A 48 -17.05 7.88 8.17
CA PHE A 48 -17.04 8.49 6.83
C PHE A 48 -16.81 10.02 6.92
N PRO A 49 -15.88 10.61 6.12
CA PRO A 49 -15.26 10.08 4.90
C PRO A 49 -13.97 9.25 5.06
N GLY A 50 -13.44 8.98 6.26
CA GLY A 50 -12.80 7.67 6.52
C GLY A 50 -11.28 7.50 6.57
N ILE A 51 -10.43 8.53 6.64
CA ILE A 51 -8.99 8.32 6.90
C ILE A 51 -8.41 9.35 7.87
N VAL A 52 -8.76 10.63 7.74
CA VAL A 52 -8.19 11.73 8.54
C VAL A 52 -8.69 11.71 10.00
N GLY A 53 -9.76 10.97 10.30
CA GLY A 53 -10.33 10.81 11.65
C GLY A 53 -10.22 9.41 12.25
N GLY A 54 -9.42 8.50 11.66
CA GLY A 54 -9.31 7.11 12.12
C GLY A 54 -8.08 6.86 13.00
N CYS A 55 -8.19 5.94 13.95
CA CYS A 55 -7.05 5.46 14.73
C CYS A 55 -6.04 4.73 13.83
N MET A 56 -4.74 5.06 13.96
CA MET A 56 -3.66 4.57 13.09
C MET A 56 -4.00 4.73 11.62
N GLY A 57 -4.14 5.97 11.14
CA GLY A 57 -4.62 6.27 9.79
C GLY A 57 -3.95 5.46 8.67
N TRP A 58 -2.65 5.15 8.76
CA TRP A 58 -1.94 4.34 7.75
C TRP A 58 -2.48 2.91 7.58
N SER A 59 -3.12 2.34 8.60
CA SER A 59 -3.65 0.96 8.60
C SER A 59 -4.82 0.75 7.63
N TRP A 60 -5.33 1.79 6.95
CA TRP A 60 -6.33 1.69 5.89
C TRP A 60 -5.96 0.62 4.84
N TYR A 61 -4.66 0.42 4.60
CA TYR A 61 -4.18 -0.58 3.66
C TYR A 61 -4.43 -2.00 4.14
N LEU A 62 -4.32 -2.27 5.45
CA LEU A 62 -4.65 -3.58 6.02
C LEU A 62 -6.15 -3.87 5.91
N ALA A 63 -7.00 -2.87 6.09
CA ALA A 63 -8.44 -3.00 5.85
C ALA A 63 -8.73 -3.37 4.39
N ASN A 64 -8.12 -2.65 3.44
CA ASN A 64 -8.24 -3.00 2.03
C ASN A 64 -7.74 -4.42 1.74
N ASP A 65 -6.58 -4.82 2.27
CA ASP A 65 -6.02 -6.15 2.04
C ASP A 65 -6.94 -7.28 2.54
N MET A 66 -7.47 -7.14 3.76
CA MET A 66 -8.43 -8.11 4.29
C MET A 66 -9.72 -8.16 3.47
N GLN A 67 -10.26 -6.99 3.08
CA GLN A 67 -11.45 -6.91 2.24
C GLN A 67 -11.23 -7.59 0.87
N PHE A 68 -10.08 -7.36 0.24
CA PHE A 68 -9.72 -7.99 -1.03
C PHE A 68 -9.46 -9.48 -0.88
N TYR A 69 -8.85 -9.89 0.23
CA TYR A 69 -8.65 -11.29 0.57
C TYR A 69 -9.99 -12.04 0.67
N ILE A 70 -10.99 -11.46 1.35
CA ILE A 70 -12.34 -12.02 1.45
C ILE A 70 -13.02 -12.13 0.07
N LEU A 71 -12.83 -11.15 -0.82
CA LEU A 71 -13.40 -11.17 -2.17
C LEU A 71 -12.65 -12.10 -3.13
N SER A 72 -11.37 -12.38 -2.88
CA SER A 72 -10.50 -13.12 -3.80
C SER A 72 -10.97 -14.52 -4.20
N PRO A 73 -11.62 -15.35 -3.33
CA PRO A 73 -12.04 -16.69 -3.69
C PRO A 73 -13.04 -16.69 -4.85
N ILE A 74 -13.90 -15.66 -4.97
CA ILE A 74 -14.87 -15.53 -6.07
C ILE A 74 -14.13 -15.52 -7.41
N PHE A 75 -13.10 -14.67 -7.53
CA PHE A 75 -12.30 -14.55 -8.75
C PHE A 75 -11.44 -15.81 -8.98
N ILE A 76 -10.81 -16.34 -7.93
CA ILE A 76 -9.95 -17.52 -8.02
C ILE A 76 -10.73 -18.76 -8.47
N VAL A 77 -11.92 -19.00 -7.91
CA VAL A 77 -12.78 -20.14 -8.29
C VAL A 77 -13.19 -20.04 -9.77
N LEU A 78 -13.59 -18.85 -10.22
CA LEU A 78 -13.93 -18.62 -11.64
C LEU A 78 -12.74 -18.85 -12.57
N LEU A 79 -11.54 -18.45 -12.17
CA LEU A 79 -10.29 -18.64 -12.92
C LEU A 79 -9.81 -20.09 -12.94
N TYR A 80 -9.99 -20.83 -11.83
CA TYR A 80 -9.49 -22.19 -11.66
C TYR A 80 -10.18 -23.17 -12.60
N HIS A 81 -11.49 -23.07 -12.74
CA HIS A 81 -12.26 -24.04 -13.53
C HIS A 81 -12.17 -23.75 -15.04
N ARG A 82 -11.70 -24.72 -15.84
CA ARG A 82 -11.41 -24.54 -17.28
C ARG A 82 -12.60 -24.02 -18.10
N ARG A 83 -13.83 -24.41 -17.76
CA ARG A 83 -15.03 -23.94 -18.49
C ARG A 83 -15.34 -22.47 -18.20
N THR A 84 -15.05 -22.01 -16.99
CA THR A 84 -15.34 -20.63 -16.54
C THR A 84 -14.12 -19.71 -16.62
N SER A 85 -12.93 -20.20 -17.00
CA SER A 85 -11.71 -19.38 -16.96
C SER A 85 -11.80 -18.11 -17.81
N LYS A 86 -12.53 -18.14 -18.93
CA LYS A 86 -12.78 -16.94 -19.74
C LYS A 86 -13.64 -15.91 -19.00
N LEU A 87 -14.67 -16.38 -18.29
CA LEU A 87 -15.51 -15.55 -17.41
C LEU A 87 -14.70 -15.00 -16.23
N GLY A 88 -13.84 -15.81 -15.62
CA GLY A 88 -12.92 -15.37 -14.57
C GLY A 88 -12.00 -14.25 -15.05
N ILE A 89 -11.36 -14.41 -16.21
CA ILE A 89 -10.52 -13.36 -16.82
C ILE A 89 -11.34 -12.10 -17.09
N ALA A 90 -12.52 -12.23 -17.69
CA ALA A 90 -13.41 -11.10 -17.96
C ALA A 90 -13.82 -10.37 -16.67
N SER A 91 -14.12 -11.11 -15.59
CA SER A 91 -14.51 -10.53 -14.30
C SER A 91 -13.38 -9.74 -13.63
N VAL A 92 -12.13 -10.24 -13.70
CA VAL A 92 -10.95 -9.55 -13.16
C VAL A 92 -10.67 -8.28 -13.96
N ILE A 93 -10.74 -8.35 -15.29
CA ILE A 93 -10.58 -7.17 -16.16
C ILE A 93 -11.69 -6.16 -15.89
N ALA A 94 -12.94 -6.59 -15.76
CA ALA A 94 -14.07 -5.72 -15.46
C ALA A 94 -13.92 -5.03 -14.10
N MET A 95 -13.48 -5.75 -13.06
CA MET A 95 -13.21 -5.17 -11.74
C MET A 95 -12.05 -4.16 -11.78
N CYS A 96 -10.99 -4.47 -12.53
CA CYS A 96 -9.88 -3.54 -12.73
C CYS A 96 -10.32 -2.27 -13.47
N VAL A 97 -11.04 -2.40 -14.59
CA VAL A 97 -11.52 -1.27 -15.41
C VAL A 97 -12.53 -0.41 -14.64
N SER A 98 -13.47 -1.03 -13.94
CA SER A 98 -14.44 -0.29 -13.11
C SER A 98 -13.75 0.51 -12.01
N SER A 99 -12.75 -0.08 -11.32
CA SER A 99 -11.96 0.64 -10.31
C SER A 99 -11.17 1.82 -10.91
N VAL A 100 -10.61 1.68 -12.11
CA VAL A 100 -9.93 2.77 -12.84
C VAL A 100 -10.91 3.89 -13.17
N ILE A 101 -12.09 3.55 -13.72
CA ILE A 101 -13.13 4.51 -14.08
C ILE A 101 -13.62 5.24 -12.83
N VAL A 102 -13.99 4.52 -11.77
CA VAL A 102 -14.44 5.12 -10.51
C VAL A 102 -13.39 6.06 -9.95
N THR A 103 -12.12 5.66 -9.94
CA THR A 103 -11.03 6.52 -9.46
C THR A 103 -10.87 7.77 -10.32
N ALA A 104 -10.91 7.64 -11.65
CA ALA A 104 -10.82 8.79 -12.56
C ALA A 104 -12.02 9.74 -12.39
N THR A 105 -13.23 9.20 -12.29
CA THR A 105 -14.46 9.97 -12.06
C THR A 105 -14.41 10.70 -10.73
N LEU A 106 -14.01 10.04 -9.63
CA LEU A 106 -13.89 10.69 -8.32
C LEU A 106 -12.81 11.78 -8.34
N THR A 107 -11.67 11.52 -9.00
CA THR A 107 -10.58 12.49 -9.15
C THR A 107 -11.05 13.73 -9.90
N GLY A 108 -11.77 13.55 -11.01
CA GLY A 108 -12.36 14.65 -11.78
C GLY A 108 -13.47 15.36 -11.00
N TYR A 109 -14.38 14.62 -10.38
CA TYR A 109 -15.51 15.16 -9.64
C TYR A 109 -15.05 16.04 -8.49
N TYR A 110 -14.17 15.56 -7.62
CA TYR A 110 -13.64 16.33 -6.48
C TYR A 110 -12.52 17.30 -6.85
N GLY A 111 -12.16 17.42 -8.13
CA GLY A 111 -11.15 18.37 -8.58
C GLY A 111 -9.76 18.12 -7.97
N LEU A 112 -9.39 16.84 -7.78
CA LEU A 112 -8.13 16.46 -7.15
C LEU A 112 -6.94 16.73 -8.10
N PRO A 113 -5.95 17.54 -7.70
CA PRO A 113 -4.73 17.71 -8.48
C PRO A 113 -3.86 16.45 -8.40
N VAL A 114 -3.11 16.18 -9.46
CA VAL A 114 -2.03 15.18 -9.44
C VAL A 114 -0.68 15.89 -9.37
N GLY A 115 0.30 15.23 -8.76
CA GLY A 115 1.64 15.79 -8.57
C GLY A 115 1.76 16.55 -7.26
N LYS A 116 2.51 17.66 -7.27
CA LYS A 116 2.81 18.46 -6.08
C LYS A 116 2.13 19.84 -6.12
N SER A 117 1.04 19.99 -6.86
CA SER A 117 0.25 21.22 -6.86
C SER A 117 -0.63 21.29 -5.60
N PHE A 118 -0.76 22.47 -5.02
CA PHE A 118 -1.60 22.75 -3.85
C PHE A 118 -3.00 23.25 -4.23
N TYR A 119 -3.24 23.48 -5.52
CA TYR A 119 -4.50 24.05 -6.01
C TYR A 119 -5.43 22.95 -6.51
N PHE A 120 -6.64 22.91 -5.97
CA PHE A 120 -7.72 22.06 -6.46
C PHE A 120 -8.44 22.73 -7.64
N TYR A 121 -9.07 21.92 -8.51
CA TYR A 121 -9.84 22.45 -9.65
C TYR A 121 -11.23 22.96 -9.25
N ASN A 122 -11.71 22.60 -8.06
CA ASN A 122 -13.00 23.03 -7.53
C ASN A 122 -13.04 22.87 -6.00
N ASP A 123 -14.10 23.41 -5.40
CA ASP A 123 -14.28 23.52 -3.96
C ASP A 123 -15.14 22.39 -3.34
N ARG A 124 -15.44 21.32 -4.08
CA ARG A 124 -16.33 20.25 -3.59
C ARG A 124 -15.75 19.47 -2.41
N LEU A 125 -14.44 19.56 -2.18
CA LEU A 125 -13.81 18.98 -1.00
C LEU A 125 -14.07 19.77 0.28
N LEU A 126 -14.48 21.04 0.19
CA LEU A 126 -14.80 21.86 1.37
C LEU A 126 -16.00 21.33 2.16
N GLU A 127 -16.82 20.46 1.54
CA GLU A 127 -17.91 19.74 2.21
C GLU A 127 -17.39 18.75 3.27
N PHE A 128 -16.11 18.37 3.22
CA PHE A 128 -15.50 17.45 4.17
C PHE A 128 -14.60 18.21 5.17
N PRO A 129 -14.80 18.05 6.48
CA PRO A 129 -13.88 18.58 7.48
C PRO A 129 -12.48 18.02 7.24
N ASN A 130 -11.49 18.90 7.05
CA ASN A 130 -10.10 18.54 6.72
C ASN A 130 -9.94 17.73 5.41
N GLY A 131 -10.81 17.94 4.42
CA GLY A 131 -10.82 17.20 3.15
C GLY A 131 -9.54 17.34 2.32
N THR A 132 -8.53 16.53 2.60
CA THR A 132 -7.24 16.51 1.88
C THR A 132 -7.28 15.69 0.57
N GLY A 133 -8.47 15.31 0.10
CA GLY A 133 -8.68 14.40 -1.04
C GLY A 133 -8.32 12.94 -0.75
N THR A 134 -7.56 12.68 0.32
CA THR A 134 -7.20 11.35 0.80
C THR A 134 -8.43 10.55 1.21
N ASP A 135 -9.40 11.19 1.87
CA ASP A 135 -10.59 10.52 2.38
C ASP A 135 -11.51 10.01 1.27
N VAL A 136 -11.52 10.65 0.10
CA VAL A 136 -12.44 10.27 -0.98
C VAL A 136 -11.87 9.24 -1.96
N THR A 137 -10.54 9.16 -2.10
CA THR A 137 -9.91 8.27 -3.10
C THR A 137 -8.76 7.43 -2.57
N TYR A 138 -8.02 7.88 -1.55
CA TYR A 138 -6.73 7.26 -1.24
C TYR A 138 -6.87 5.95 -0.47
N GLY A 139 -7.72 5.90 0.56
CA GLY A 139 -7.93 4.70 1.38
C GLY A 139 -9.07 3.81 0.90
N LYS A 140 -9.86 4.27 -0.08
CA LYS A 140 -11.09 3.60 -0.47
C LYS A 140 -10.84 2.33 -1.29
N PRO A 141 -11.52 1.21 -0.96
CA PRO A 141 -11.25 -0.08 -1.57
C PRO A 141 -11.53 -0.07 -3.08
N TRP A 142 -12.60 0.60 -3.51
CA TRP A 142 -12.97 0.73 -4.92
C TRP A 142 -11.95 1.53 -5.75
N CYS A 143 -11.08 2.33 -5.12
CA CYS A 143 -10.00 3.05 -5.80
C CYS A 143 -8.65 2.31 -5.78
N ARG A 144 -8.60 1.14 -5.13
CA ARG A 144 -7.36 0.39 -4.86
C ARG A 144 -7.40 -1.04 -5.36
N ILE A 145 -8.58 -1.64 -5.51
CA ILE A 145 -8.76 -3.03 -5.93
C ILE A 145 -8.14 -3.33 -7.30
N GLN A 146 -8.02 -2.34 -8.21
CA GLN A 146 -7.35 -2.49 -9.50
C GLN A 146 -5.92 -3.07 -9.40
N SER A 147 -5.10 -2.62 -8.45
CA SER A 147 -3.74 -3.13 -8.24
C SER A 147 -3.75 -4.58 -7.73
N TYR A 148 -4.70 -4.92 -6.86
CA TYR A 148 -4.89 -6.28 -6.36
C TYR A 148 -5.31 -7.23 -7.50
N MET A 149 -6.21 -6.80 -8.38
CA MET A 149 -6.65 -7.56 -9.54
C MET A 149 -5.52 -7.87 -10.53
N VAL A 150 -4.59 -6.92 -10.74
CA VAL A 150 -3.36 -7.19 -11.51
C VAL A 150 -2.56 -8.33 -10.87
N GLY A 151 -2.42 -8.34 -9.54
CA GLY A 151 -1.78 -9.42 -8.80
C GLY A 151 -2.48 -10.78 -8.95
N VAL A 152 -3.81 -10.82 -8.81
CA VAL A 152 -4.61 -12.04 -9.02
C VAL A 152 -4.42 -12.58 -10.44
N PHE A 153 -4.46 -11.69 -11.44
CA PHE A 153 -4.25 -12.06 -12.84
C PHE A 153 -2.86 -12.64 -13.06
N SER A 154 -1.81 -11.97 -12.59
CA SER A 154 -0.43 -12.46 -12.69
C SER A 154 -0.21 -13.79 -11.98
N GLY A 155 -0.80 -13.96 -10.79
CA GLY A 155 -0.80 -15.23 -10.06
C GLY A 155 -1.44 -16.38 -10.86
N TYR A 156 -2.55 -16.11 -11.55
CA TYR A 156 -3.18 -17.09 -12.44
C TYR A 156 -2.28 -17.49 -13.62
N PHE A 157 -1.60 -16.55 -14.27
CA PHE A 157 -0.62 -16.88 -15.32
C PHE A 157 0.56 -17.68 -14.79
N LEU A 158 1.03 -17.35 -13.60
CA LEU A 158 2.13 -18.08 -12.96
C LEU A 158 1.72 -19.52 -12.62
N TYR A 159 0.52 -19.70 -12.05
CA TYR A 159 -0.07 -21.03 -11.81
C TYR A 159 -0.16 -21.85 -13.11
N ARG A 160 -0.67 -21.24 -14.18
CA ARG A 160 -0.74 -21.88 -15.50
C ARG A 160 0.64 -22.30 -16.02
N HIS A 161 1.64 -21.45 -15.87
CA HIS A 161 3.02 -21.73 -16.26
C HIS A 161 3.63 -22.89 -15.46
N MET A 162 3.45 -22.89 -14.14
CA MET A 162 4.09 -23.86 -13.25
C MET A 162 3.43 -25.24 -13.28
N TYR A 163 2.09 -25.31 -13.35
CA TYR A 163 1.36 -26.56 -13.13
C TYR A 163 0.61 -27.10 -14.36
N ILE A 164 0.32 -26.27 -15.36
CA ILE A 164 -0.52 -26.68 -16.51
C ILE A 164 0.30 -26.80 -17.79
N LYS A 165 0.94 -25.71 -18.22
CA LYS A 165 1.78 -25.70 -19.42
C LYS A 165 2.84 -24.63 -19.28
N LYS A 166 4.11 -25.05 -19.31
CA LYS A 166 5.26 -24.14 -19.29
C LYS A 166 5.19 -23.20 -20.49
N ILE A 167 5.15 -21.89 -20.22
CA ILE A 167 5.15 -20.86 -21.25
C ILE A 167 6.60 -20.62 -21.64
N ARG A 168 6.96 -20.93 -22.89
CA ARG A 168 8.26 -20.59 -23.46
C ARG A 168 8.13 -19.24 -24.15
N MET A 169 8.77 -18.22 -23.60
CA MET A 169 8.84 -16.89 -24.20
C MET A 169 10.07 -16.78 -25.09
N HIS A 170 9.89 -16.18 -26.26
CA HIS A 170 10.98 -15.76 -27.12
C HIS A 170 11.76 -14.63 -26.42
N TRP A 171 13.09 -14.58 -26.61
CA TRP A 171 13.95 -13.62 -25.92
C TRP A 171 13.52 -12.16 -26.18
N LEU A 172 13.06 -11.85 -27.40
CA LEU A 172 12.51 -10.52 -27.74
C LEU A 172 11.33 -10.12 -26.84
N VAL A 173 10.39 -11.04 -26.58
CA VAL A 173 9.22 -10.75 -25.73
C VAL A 173 9.65 -10.46 -24.30
N SER A 174 10.62 -11.23 -23.80
CA SER A 174 11.20 -11.01 -22.47
C SER A 174 11.87 -9.64 -22.38
N THR A 175 12.72 -9.30 -23.36
CA THR A 175 13.44 -8.02 -23.39
C THR A 175 12.49 -6.83 -23.51
N ILE A 176 11.52 -6.90 -24.43
CA ILE A 176 10.49 -5.86 -24.60
C ILE A 176 9.71 -5.68 -23.30
N GLY A 177 9.29 -6.76 -22.66
CA GLY A 177 8.55 -6.67 -21.40
C GLY A 177 9.38 -6.05 -20.26
N TRP A 178 10.69 -6.30 -20.19
CA TRP A 178 11.58 -5.63 -19.24
C TRP A 178 11.66 -4.12 -19.50
N PHE A 179 11.86 -3.70 -20.74
CA PHE A 179 11.88 -2.28 -21.10
C PHE A 179 10.55 -1.59 -20.77
N PHE A 180 9.41 -2.23 -21.08
CA PHE A 180 8.10 -1.69 -20.74
C PHE A 180 7.88 -1.63 -19.22
N ALA A 181 8.24 -2.68 -18.48
CA ALA A 181 8.05 -2.70 -17.03
C ALA A 181 8.87 -1.60 -16.34
N VAL A 182 10.16 -1.49 -16.67
CA VAL A 182 11.04 -0.45 -16.12
C VAL A 182 10.60 0.93 -16.57
N GLY A 183 10.27 1.11 -17.86
CA GLY A 183 9.82 2.38 -18.42
C GLY A 183 8.52 2.87 -17.78
N ILE A 184 7.53 1.99 -17.59
CA ILE A 184 6.27 2.33 -16.92
C ILE A 184 6.52 2.68 -15.45
N MET A 185 7.27 1.86 -14.71
CA MET A 185 7.56 2.15 -13.30
C MET A 185 8.31 3.49 -13.15
N TYR A 186 9.30 3.73 -13.99
CA TYR A 186 10.04 5.00 -14.02
C TYR A 186 9.14 6.19 -14.34
N ALA A 187 8.30 6.08 -15.37
CA ALA A 187 7.35 7.13 -15.75
C ALA A 187 6.36 7.42 -14.60
N MET A 188 5.80 6.39 -13.96
CA MET A 188 4.85 6.58 -12.87
C MET A 188 5.48 7.24 -11.63
N LEU A 189 6.79 7.08 -11.41
CA LEU A 189 7.51 7.71 -10.31
C LEU A 189 7.93 9.16 -10.62
N TYR A 190 8.41 9.42 -11.84
CA TYR A 190 9.09 10.68 -12.16
C TYR A 190 8.34 11.60 -13.12
N ALA A 191 7.28 11.16 -13.82
CA ALA A 191 6.59 12.02 -14.80
C ALA A 191 5.97 13.27 -14.19
N LEU A 192 5.67 13.25 -12.88
CA LEU A 192 5.13 14.41 -12.15
C LEU A 192 6.21 15.21 -11.42
N HIS A 193 7.49 14.87 -11.61
CA HIS A 193 8.59 15.63 -11.03
C HIS A 193 8.61 17.06 -11.60
N GLY A 194 8.81 18.06 -10.74
CA GLY A 194 8.81 19.48 -11.15
C GLY A 194 7.43 20.12 -11.29
N THR A 195 6.34 19.41 -11.03
CA THR A 195 4.97 19.98 -10.93
C THR A 195 4.71 20.73 -9.61
N ALA A 196 5.69 20.79 -8.71
CA ALA A 196 5.57 21.48 -7.43
C ALA A 196 5.45 22.99 -7.62
N ASN A 197 4.55 23.62 -6.87
CA ASN A 197 4.35 25.08 -6.86
C ASN A 197 3.98 25.67 -8.24
N ARG A 198 3.42 24.86 -9.14
CA ARG A 198 2.89 25.30 -10.43
C ARG A 198 1.37 25.16 -10.43
N ASP A 199 0.75 25.85 -11.39
CA ASP A 199 -0.65 25.65 -11.73
C ASP A 199 -0.94 24.16 -11.94
N PRO A 200 -2.11 23.69 -11.51
CA PRO A 200 -2.45 22.29 -11.65
C PRO A 200 -2.52 21.94 -13.14
N LEU A 201 -2.16 20.70 -13.48
CA LEU A 201 -2.21 20.20 -14.86
C LEU A 201 -3.65 20.29 -15.43
N PRO A 202 -3.93 19.95 -16.69
CA PRO A 202 -5.32 19.86 -17.11
C PRO A 202 -6.11 18.85 -16.24
N GLN A 203 -7.32 19.20 -15.82
CA GLN A 203 -8.14 18.35 -14.94
C GLN A 203 -8.40 16.96 -15.54
N TRP A 204 -8.63 16.88 -16.86
CA TRP A 204 -8.80 15.61 -17.56
C TRP A 204 -7.55 14.72 -17.42
N PHE A 205 -6.35 15.31 -17.46
CA PHE A 205 -5.09 14.59 -17.29
C PHE A 205 -4.96 14.08 -15.85
N SER A 206 -5.32 14.93 -14.88
CA SER A 206 -5.33 14.53 -13.46
C SER A 206 -6.28 13.37 -13.20
N ALA A 207 -7.48 13.39 -13.77
CA ALA A 207 -8.45 12.32 -13.67
C ALA A 207 -7.93 11.01 -14.28
N VAL A 208 -7.43 11.05 -15.53
CA VAL A 208 -6.87 9.87 -16.20
C VAL A 208 -5.68 9.33 -15.41
N TRP A 209 -4.74 10.18 -15.04
CA TRP A 209 -3.57 9.80 -14.25
C TRP A 209 -3.96 9.16 -12.92
N GLY A 210 -4.84 9.81 -12.16
CA GLY A 210 -5.36 9.30 -10.88
C GLY A 210 -5.97 7.91 -11.01
N GLY A 211 -6.69 7.64 -12.10
CA GLY A 211 -7.25 6.33 -12.40
C GLY A 211 -6.20 5.27 -12.76
N VAL A 212 -5.29 5.57 -13.69
CA VAL A 212 -4.44 4.53 -14.31
C VAL A 212 -3.09 4.30 -13.61
N CYS A 213 -2.55 5.30 -12.91
CA CYS A 213 -1.15 5.29 -12.47
C CYS A 213 -0.80 4.07 -11.60
N ARG A 214 -1.68 3.71 -10.66
CA ARG A 214 -1.49 2.57 -9.76
C ARG A 214 -1.54 1.24 -10.50
N THR A 215 -2.46 1.10 -11.45
CA THR A 215 -2.60 -0.11 -12.28
C THR A 215 -1.36 -0.30 -13.14
N LEU A 216 -0.91 0.76 -13.81
CA LEU A 216 0.29 0.73 -14.65
C LEU A 216 1.55 0.38 -13.84
N PHE A 217 1.75 1.02 -12.69
CA PHE A 217 2.86 0.68 -11.80
C PHE A 217 2.79 -0.79 -11.34
N SER A 218 1.59 -1.26 -10.98
CA SER A 218 1.37 -2.65 -10.55
C SER A 218 1.64 -3.65 -11.68
N MET A 219 1.34 -3.31 -12.93
CA MET A 219 1.68 -4.14 -14.10
C MET A 219 3.20 -4.27 -14.28
N GLY A 220 3.95 -3.19 -14.04
CA GLY A 220 5.41 -3.23 -14.04
C GLY A 220 5.96 -4.19 -12.97
N VAL A 221 5.49 -4.06 -11.73
CA VAL A 221 5.88 -4.96 -10.63
C VAL A 221 5.47 -6.41 -10.91
N ALA A 222 4.27 -6.61 -11.43
CA ALA A 222 3.76 -7.92 -11.83
C ALA A 222 4.63 -8.60 -12.90
N TRP A 223 5.11 -7.83 -13.88
CA TRP A 223 6.05 -8.34 -14.87
C TRP A 223 7.37 -8.79 -14.23
N VAL A 224 7.95 -7.96 -13.34
CA VAL A 224 9.18 -8.31 -12.61
C VAL A 224 9.01 -9.62 -11.85
N ALA A 225 7.91 -9.76 -11.10
CA ALA A 225 7.60 -10.98 -10.34
C ALA A 225 7.43 -12.20 -11.26
N PHE A 226 6.70 -12.04 -12.38
CA PHE A 226 6.49 -13.09 -13.36
C PHE A 226 7.78 -13.52 -14.05
N ALA A 227 8.60 -12.57 -14.54
CA ALA A 227 9.86 -12.84 -15.22
C ALA A 227 10.87 -13.52 -14.28
N CYS A 228 10.98 -13.07 -13.03
CA CYS A 228 11.85 -13.71 -12.04
C CYS A 228 11.40 -15.15 -11.75
N SER A 229 10.10 -15.37 -11.57
CA SER A 229 9.54 -16.69 -11.24
C SER A 229 9.55 -17.70 -12.40
N THR A 230 9.62 -17.23 -13.64
CA THR A 230 9.62 -18.06 -14.86
C THR A 230 11.03 -18.33 -15.41
N GLY A 231 12.07 -17.79 -14.78
CA GLY A 231 13.47 -17.99 -15.18
C GLY A 231 14.00 -16.96 -16.18
N TYR A 232 13.22 -15.92 -16.49
CA TYR A 232 13.58 -14.82 -17.39
C TYR A 232 14.08 -13.57 -16.64
N GLY A 233 14.40 -13.69 -15.35
CA GLY A 233 14.82 -12.57 -14.51
C GLY A 233 16.33 -12.32 -14.42
N GLY A 234 17.18 -13.27 -14.84
CA GLY A 234 18.64 -13.11 -14.84
C GLY A 234 19.20 -12.56 -13.52
N LEU A 235 19.99 -11.49 -13.60
CA LEU A 235 20.61 -10.82 -12.46
C LEU A 235 19.60 -10.29 -11.43
N ILE A 236 18.44 -9.80 -11.90
CA ILE A 236 17.40 -9.24 -11.02
C ILE A 236 16.82 -10.35 -10.15
N ASN A 237 16.58 -11.53 -10.73
CA ASN A 237 16.14 -12.68 -9.95
C ASN A 237 17.19 -13.10 -8.91
N SER A 238 18.48 -13.15 -9.28
CA SER A 238 19.55 -13.48 -8.33
C SER A 238 19.61 -12.50 -7.16
N PHE A 239 19.43 -11.21 -7.41
CA PHE A 239 19.39 -10.19 -6.37
C PHE A 239 18.14 -10.29 -5.48
N LEU A 240 16.96 -10.44 -6.07
CA LEU A 240 15.68 -10.50 -5.33
C LEU A 240 15.49 -11.80 -4.56
N SER A 241 16.08 -12.91 -5.01
CA SER A 241 16.04 -14.21 -4.32
C SER A 241 17.15 -14.38 -3.27
N TRP A 242 17.98 -13.36 -3.06
CA TRP A 242 19.08 -13.42 -2.11
C TRP A 242 18.59 -13.65 -0.68
N SER A 243 19.21 -14.60 0.03
CA SER A 243 18.83 -15.01 1.39
C SER A 243 18.89 -13.87 2.41
N PHE A 244 19.71 -12.84 2.17
CA PHE A 244 19.77 -11.62 2.97
C PHE A 244 18.39 -10.97 3.16
N TRP A 245 17.52 -11.02 2.15
CA TRP A 245 16.17 -10.43 2.21
C TRP A 245 15.20 -11.24 3.07
N THR A 246 15.48 -12.51 3.34
CA THR A 246 14.55 -13.41 4.05
C THR A 246 14.16 -12.91 5.44
N PRO A 247 15.09 -12.56 6.36
CA PRO A 247 14.73 -12.01 7.66
C PRO A 247 13.98 -10.67 7.55
N MET A 248 14.39 -9.79 6.64
CA MET A 248 13.74 -8.50 6.42
C MET A 248 12.30 -8.66 5.92
N ALA A 249 12.08 -9.57 4.97
CA ALA A 249 10.77 -9.89 4.42
C ALA A 249 9.80 -10.39 5.52
N ARG A 250 10.29 -11.22 6.46
CA ARG A 250 9.49 -11.70 7.59
C ARG A 250 9.10 -10.58 8.55
N LEU A 251 9.96 -9.60 8.77
CA LEU A 251 9.69 -8.45 9.66
C LEU A 251 8.86 -7.35 9.00
N THR A 252 8.64 -7.40 7.68
CA THR A 252 8.04 -6.29 6.91
C THR A 252 6.66 -5.90 7.42
N TYR A 253 5.85 -6.84 7.92
CA TYR A 253 4.56 -6.53 8.53
C TYR A 253 4.69 -5.68 9.81
N CYS A 254 5.59 -6.07 10.73
CA CYS A 254 5.87 -5.31 11.94
C CYS A 254 6.47 -3.94 11.62
N VAL A 255 7.37 -3.86 10.64
CA VAL A 255 7.94 -2.59 10.15
C VAL A 255 6.82 -1.69 9.61
N TYR A 256 5.92 -2.25 8.79
CA TYR A 256 4.79 -1.51 8.24
C TYR A 256 3.90 -0.90 9.33
N LEU A 257 3.65 -1.61 10.43
CA LEU A 257 2.85 -1.09 11.54
C LEU A 257 3.55 0.01 12.35
N LEU A 258 4.87 -0.11 12.56
CA LEU A 258 5.61 0.76 13.46
C LEU A 258 6.24 1.99 12.80
N HIS A 259 6.62 1.91 11.52
CA HIS A 259 7.39 3.00 10.88
C HIS A 259 6.70 4.37 10.92
N PRO A 260 5.36 4.53 10.76
CA PRO A 260 4.75 5.85 10.81
C PRO A 260 4.77 6.41 12.23
N ILE A 261 4.62 5.54 13.25
CA ILE A 261 4.76 5.94 14.65
C ILE A 261 6.14 6.53 14.89
N ILE A 262 7.18 5.82 14.45
CA ILE A 262 8.58 6.24 14.62
C ILE A 262 8.84 7.58 13.91
N ILE A 263 8.39 7.70 12.66
CA ILE A 263 8.54 8.92 11.86
C ILE A 263 7.81 10.10 12.51
N PHE A 264 6.54 9.93 12.88
CA PHE A 264 5.74 11.02 13.45
C PHE A 264 6.26 11.45 14.81
N GLU A 265 6.68 10.53 15.68
CA GLU A 265 7.26 10.89 16.97
C GLU A 265 8.59 11.62 16.82
N PHE A 266 9.43 11.19 15.88
CA PHE A 266 10.66 11.92 15.58
C PHE A 266 10.36 13.34 15.10
N LEU A 267 9.38 13.53 14.22
CA LEU A 267 9.02 14.85 13.71
C LEU A 267 8.38 15.74 14.80
N ARG A 268 7.51 15.19 15.66
CA ARG A 268 6.83 15.93 16.75
C ARG A 268 7.76 16.33 17.89
N THR A 269 8.88 15.66 18.06
CA THR A 269 9.91 16.04 19.05
C THR A 269 10.81 17.19 18.58
N LYS A 270 10.81 17.52 17.28
CA LYS A 270 11.61 18.64 16.77
C LYS A 270 11.05 19.98 17.25
N LYS A 271 11.97 20.87 17.63
CA LYS A 271 11.69 22.25 18.03
C LYS A 271 12.03 23.28 16.94
N ILE A 272 12.62 22.83 15.83
CA ILE A 272 13.03 23.65 14.69
C ILE A 272 12.45 23.05 13.42
N SER A 273 12.23 23.90 12.42
CA SER A 273 11.78 23.48 11.08
C SER A 273 12.82 22.58 10.42
N TYR A 274 12.34 21.53 9.75
CA TYR A 274 13.18 20.61 8.99
C TYR A 274 13.31 21.12 7.56
N HIS A 275 14.53 21.30 7.08
CA HIS A 275 14.76 21.59 5.67
C HIS A 275 14.59 20.29 4.86
N TRP A 276 13.84 20.36 3.77
CA TRP A 276 13.60 19.20 2.89
C TRP A 276 14.64 19.16 1.77
N THR A 277 15.94 19.18 2.12
CA THR A 277 17.00 19.00 1.12
C THR A 277 17.20 17.53 0.78
N PHE A 278 17.72 17.24 -0.41
CA PHE A 278 17.94 15.86 -0.85
C PHE A 278 18.83 15.06 0.12
N PRO A 279 20.00 15.56 0.58
CA PRO A 279 20.81 14.83 1.55
C PRO A 279 20.08 14.56 2.86
N GLU A 280 19.38 15.57 3.42
CA GLU A 280 18.63 15.41 4.67
C GLU A 280 17.52 14.37 4.56
N VAL A 281 16.82 14.30 3.42
CA VAL A 281 15.79 13.29 3.17
C VAL A 281 16.41 11.90 3.06
N VAL A 282 17.57 11.77 2.41
CA VAL A 282 18.29 10.50 2.31
C VAL A 282 18.71 10.02 3.70
N TYR A 283 19.38 10.87 4.49
CA TYR A 283 19.77 10.53 5.87
C TYR A 283 18.57 10.15 6.73
N PHE A 284 17.50 10.94 6.66
CA PHE A 284 16.27 10.67 7.38
C PHE A 284 15.65 9.32 6.99
N THR A 285 15.61 9.01 5.70
CA THR A 285 15.05 7.75 5.21
C THR A 285 15.85 6.55 5.71
N PHE A 286 17.18 6.58 5.58
CA PHE A 286 18.03 5.48 6.07
C PHE A 286 17.93 5.29 7.58
N ALA A 287 17.94 6.39 8.34
CA ALA A 287 17.77 6.33 9.80
C ALA A 287 16.44 5.67 10.18
N ASN A 288 15.33 6.07 9.54
CA ASN A 288 14.02 5.49 9.82
C ASN A 288 13.92 4.02 9.40
N ILE A 289 14.52 3.61 8.28
CA ILE A 289 14.57 2.20 7.87
C ILE A 289 15.23 1.38 8.97
N VAL A 290 16.45 1.76 9.38
CA VAL A 290 17.22 1.01 10.39
C VAL A 290 16.46 0.94 11.72
N VAL A 291 15.99 2.08 12.24
CA VAL A 291 15.26 2.12 13.52
C VAL A 291 13.97 1.31 13.44
N SER A 292 13.21 1.40 12.33
CA SER A 292 11.97 0.64 12.16
C SER A 292 12.20 -0.86 12.14
N TYR A 293 13.27 -1.35 11.49
CA TYR A 293 13.62 -2.77 11.51
C TYR A 293 14.07 -3.25 12.89
N VAL A 294 14.83 -2.43 13.64
CA VAL A 294 15.23 -2.76 15.02
C VAL A 294 14.01 -2.84 15.94
N CYS A 295 13.11 -1.85 15.90
CA CYS A 295 11.88 -1.88 16.70
C CYS A 295 10.94 -3.01 16.26
N ALA A 296 10.82 -3.29 14.96
CA ALA A 296 10.02 -4.39 14.43
C ALA A 296 10.55 -5.75 14.87
N LEU A 297 11.87 -5.94 14.96
CA LEU A 297 12.45 -7.15 15.52
C LEU A 297 12.05 -7.33 16.98
N GLY A 298 12.12 -6.27 17.79
CA GLY A 298 11.65 -6.30 19.18
C GLY A 298 10.17 -6.68 19.28
N LEU A 299 9.30 -6.05 18.48
CA LEU A 299 7.87 -6.37 18.45
C LEU A 299 7.62 -7.83 18.00
N SER A 300 8.32 -8.29 16.97
CA SER A 300 8.14 -9.65 16.45
C SER A 300 8.61 -10.72 17.45
N LEU A 301 9.67 -10.47 18.21
CA LEU A 301 10.17 -11.40 19.24
C LEU A 301 9.30 -11.41 20.50
N LEU A 302 8.79 -10.26 20.92
CA LEU A 302 8.02 -10.13 22.17
C LEU A 302 6.53 -10.45 22.00
N VAL A 303 5.99 -10.30 20.79
CA VAL A 303 4.55 -10.41 20.53
C VAL A 303 4.26 -11.47 19.48
N GLU A 304 4.76 -11.29 18.26
CA GLU A 304 4.38 -12.14 17.14
C GLU A 304 4.84 -13.60 17.33
N SER A 305 6.11 -13.81 17.67
CA SER A 305 6.68 -15.15 17.83
C SER A 305 6.03 -15.95 18.98
N PRO A 306 5.80 -15.36 20.18
CA PRO A 306 5.06 -16.02 21.25
C PRO A 306 3.61 -16.33 20.87
N THR A 307 2.89 -15.40 20.23
CA THR A 307 1.49 -15.65 19.82
C THR A 307 1.37 -16.79 18.82
N VAL A 308 2.26 -16.85 17.82
CA VAL A 308 2.36 -17.97 16.88
C VAL A 308 2.72 -19.27 17.60
N GLY A 309 3.57 -19.20 18.64
CA GLY A 309 3.91 -20.34 19.49
C GLY A 309 2.70 -20.88 20.26
N ILE A 310 1.93 -19.99 20.88
CA ILE A 310 0.69 -20.31 21.61
C ILE A 310 -0.36 -20.89 20.66
N GLU A 311 -0.56 -20.30 19.49
CA GLU A 311 -1.48 -20.80 18.46
C GLU A 311 -1.12 -22.25 18.07
N LYS A 312 0.16 -22.51 17.78
CA LYS A 312 0.64 -23.85 17.45
C LYS A 312 0.49 -24.84 18.60
N ALA A 313 0.63 -24.39 19.85
CA ALA A 313 0.43 -25.23 21.03
C ALA A 313 -1.06 -25.55 21.25
N MET A 314 -1.95 -24.58 21.04
CA MET A 314 -3.39 -24.73 21.22
C MET A 314 -4.06 -25.55 20.12
N PHE A 315 -3.73 -25.29 18.85
CA PHE A 315 -4.38 -25.93 17.70
C PHE A 315 -3.58 -27.10 17.12
N GLY A 316 -2.38 -27.37 17.67
CA GLY A 316 -1.49 -28.43 17.25
C GLY A 316 -0.95 -28.25 15.83
N LYS A 317 0.06 -29.05 15.46
CA LYS A 317 0.37 -29.24 14.04
C LYS A 317 -0.80 -30.02 13.43
N LYS A 318 -1.59 -29.42 12.54
CA LYS A 318 -2.28 -30.21 11.51
C LYS A 318 -1.19 -31.01 10.81
N ARG A 319 -1.13 -32.32 11.06
CA ARG A 319 -0.38 -33.27 10.22
C ARG A 319 -0.85 -33.03 8.79
N ARG A 320 0.01 -32.42 7.99
CA ARG A 320 -0.03 -32.60 6.54
C ARG A 320 0.48 -33.99 6.23
#